data_AF-X6K309-F1
#
_entry.id   AF-X6K309-F1
#
_cell.length_a   1.000
_cell.length_b   1.000
_cell.length_c   1.000
_cell.angle_alpha   90.00
_cell.angle_beta   90.00
_cell.angle_gamma   90.00
#
_symmetry.space_group_name_H-M   'P 1'
#
loop_
_entity.id
_entity.type
_entity.pdbx_description
1 polymer ?
#
loop_
_entity_poly.entity_id
_entity_poly.type
_entity_poly.pdbx_seq_one_letter_code
_entity_poly.pdbx_strand_id
1 'polypeptide(L)'
;MKHTSERELWVNVILRATEDGLADKQERKWFQLTNPDFVEVCALADLDPEAVADRAASAFERYDQAEASGTKFEITRPLSPAPRPVARYEYAGRSMTLPEWAEFTSIKINTIRSRLDSGRSFEEAIDPAFKPKPRRFNGRPGRKPQRHTVNGVSKTLSEWAVIYDVNHRSLAQRLRQGQTLEHALAHLSSGKRAGLLHTVDGMSKTYGEWADHLGISYDAFLKRLRDGNRTVAEAVAMGGPRQRSIPRPMTSTQGVGHDLTESSGTGGRSAARDRAELEFSEKPDEAHS
;
A
#
# COMPACT_ATOMS: atom_id res chain seq x y z
N MET A 1 16.11 12.05 18.13
CA MET A 1 14.87 11.85 18.93
C MET A 1 13.99 10.90 18.13
N LYS A 2 13.59 9.76 18.71
CA LYS A 2 12.70 8.83 18.00
C LYS A 2 11.31 9.46 18.02
N HIS A 3 10.72 9.68 16.84
CA HIS A 3 9.31 10.07 16.78
C HIS A 3 8.50 8.87 17.28
N THR A 4 7.98 8.94 18.51
CA THR A 4 6.93 8.05 18.97
C THR A 4 5.75 8.23 18.03
N SER A 5 5.23 7.12 17.53
CA SER A 5 4.05 7.17 16.67
C SER A 5 2.86 7.75 17.44
N GLU A 6 1.97 8.45 16.74
CA GLU A 6 0.74 8.99 17.33
C GLU A 6 -0.05 7.90 18.09
N ARG A 7 -0.09 6.69 17.53
CA ARG A 7 -0.62 5.49 18.17
C ARG A 7 0.01 5.20 19.54
N GLU A 8 1.34 5.26 19.65
CA GLU A 8 2.02 5.01 20.93
C GLU A 8 1.68 6.07 21.99
N LEU A 9 1.41 7.31 21.57
CA LEU A 9 0.97 8.36 22.49
C LEU A 9 -0.40 8.02 23.10
N TRP A 10 -1.37 7.65 22.27
CA TRP A 10 -2.72 7.29 22.75
C TRP A 10 -2.73 6.01 23.60
N VAL A 11 -1.89 5.02 23.27
CA VAL A 11 -1.69 3.85 24.13
C VAL A 11 -1.16 4.26 25.51
N ASN A 12 -0.23 5.22 25.59
CA ASN A 12 0.28 5.71 26.87
C ASN A 12 -0.78 6.48 27.67
N VAL A 13 -1.70 7.20 27.02
CA VAL A 13 -2.84 7.86 27.69
C VAL A 13 -3.73 6.82 28.38
N ILE A 14 -4.08 5.73 27.69
CA ILE A 14 -4.88 4.63 28.25
C ILE A 14 -4.15 3.98 29.44
N LEU A 15 -2.85 3.71 29.31
CA LEU A 15 -2.04 3.15 30.40
C LEU A 15 -2.04 4.08 31.61
N ARG A 16 -1.89 5.40 31.39
CA ARG A 16 -1.90 6.37 32.47
C ARG A 16 -3.25 6.47 33.17
N ALA A 17 -4.34 6.52 32.41
CA ALA A 17 -5.70 6.48 32.97
C ALA A 17 -5.95 5.18 33.76
N THR A 18 -5.33 4.07 33.36
CA THR A 18 -5.41 2.80 34.10
C THR A 18 -4.68 2.90 35.45
N GLU A 19 -3.49 3.52 35.48
CA GLU A 19 -2.77 3.80 36.73
C GLU A 19 -3.58 4.71 37.66
N ASP A 20 -4.18 5.77 37.11
CA ASP A 20 -5.00 6.71 37.87
C ASP A 20 -6.27 6.01 38.40
N GLY A 21 -6.89 5.12 37.62
CA GLY A 21 -8.04 4.28 38.06
C GLY A 21 -7.69 3.19 39.08
N LEU A 22 -6.41 2.80 39.18
CA LEU A 22 -5.92 1.95 40.27
C LEU A 22 -5.76 2.76 41.56
N ALA A 23 -5.41 4.04 41.47
CA ALA A 23 -5.25 4.93 42.61
C ALA A 23 -6.60 5.48 43.14
N ASP A 24 -7.53 5.80 42.23
CA ASP A 24 -8.86 6.34 42.56
C ASP A 24 -9.99 5.54 41.88
N LYS A 25 -10.94 5.06 42.68
CA LYS A 25 -12.11 4.31 42.20
C LYS A 25 -13.06 5.17 41.36
N GLN A 26 -13.06 6.50 41.52
CA GLN A 26 -13.90 7.40 40.72
C GLN A 26 -13.45 7.45 39.26
N GLU A 27 -12.14 7.43 39.02
CA GLU A 27 -11.53 7.49 37.68
C GLU A 27 -11.83 6.23 36.84
N ARG A 28 -12.23 5.12 37.48
CA ARG A 28 -12.67 3.90 36.77
C ARG A 28 -13.90 4.13 35.90
N LYS A 29 -14.70 5.17 36.17
CA LYS A 29 -15.85 5.56 35.33
C LYS A 29 -15.41 6.02 33.93
N TRP A 30 -14.17 6.46 33.76
CA TRP A 30 -13.64 6.85 32.45
C TRP A 30 -13.65 5.68 31.46
N PHE A 31 -13.42 4.44 31.92
CA PHE A 31 -13.41 3.22 31.10
C PHE A 31 -14.81 2.68 30.70
N GLN A 32 -15.88 3.41 31.01
CA GLN A 32 -17.22 3.00 30.58
C GLN A 32 -17.41 3.23 29.08
N LEU A 33 -18.01 2.27 28.39
CA LEU A 33 -18.31 2.37 26.94
C LEU A 33 -19.27 3.52 26.60
N THR A 34 -19.95 4.09 27.60
CA THR A 34 -20.78 5.29 27.46
C THR A 34 -19.97 6.58 27.43
N ASN A 35 -18.68 6.55 27.80
CA ASN A 35 -17.82 7.74 27.77
C ASN A 35 -17.23 7.94 26.36
N PRO A 36 -17.59 9.03 25.65
CA PRO A 36 -17.10 9.28 24.30
C PRO A 36 -15.59 9.47 24.23
N ASP A 37 -14.97 10.09 25.25
CA ASP A 37 -13.54 10.38 25.26
C ASP A 37 -12.71 9.09 25.27
N PHE A 38 -13.16 8.09 26.03
CA PHE A 38 -12.52 6.78 26.07
C PHE A 38 -12.59 6.06 24.72
N VAL A 39 -13.75 6.11 24.07
CA VAL A 39 -13.97 5.48 22.75
C VAL A 39 -13.09 6.17 21.69
N GLU A 40 -13.01 7.50 21.71
CA GLU A 40 -12.15 8.27 20.80
C GLU A 40 -10.67 7.93 21.01
N VAL A 41 -10.20 7.90 22.26
CA VAL A 41 -8.81 7.54 22.57
C VAL A 41 -8.47 6.12 22.12
N CYS A 42 -9.40 5.16 22.26
CA CYS A 42 -9.22 3.80 21.75
C CYS A 42 -9.16 3.76 20.21
N ALA A 43 -10.01 4.52 19.53
CA ALA A 43 -10.01 4.62 18.07
C ALA A 43 -8.68 5.21 17.55
N LEU A 44 -8.15 6.25 18.19
CA LEU A 44 -6.86 6.86 17.84
C LEU A 44 -5.66 5.93 18.13
N ALA A 45 -5.80 5.00 19.08
CA ALA A 45 -4.82 3.97 19.38
C ALA A 45 -4.92 2.72 18.47
N ASP A 46 -5.92 2.65 17.59
CA ASP A 46 -6.27 1.45 16.82
C ASP A 46 -6.47 0.23 17.75
N LEU A 47 -7.26 0.43 18.80
CA LEU A 47 -7.63 -0.56 19.81
C LEU A 47 -9.16 -0.69 19.90
N ASP A 48 -9.61 -1.90 20.20
CA ASP A 48 -11.02 -2.19 20.46
C ASP A 48 -11.40 -1.72 21.88
N PRO A 49 -12.34 -0.76 22.04
CA PRO A 49 -12.70 -0.20 23.34
C PRO A 49 -13.30 -1.25 24.30
N GLU A 50 -14.03 -2.24 23.80
CA GLU A 50 -14.58 -3.33 24.64
C GLU A 50 -13.45 -4.16 25.25
N ALA A 51 -12.51 -4.60 24.41
CA ALA A 51 -11.35 -5.37 24.86
C ALA A 51 -10.44 -4.58 25.82
N VAL A 52 -10.36 -3.25 25.69
CA VAL A 52 -9.61 -2.40 26.62
C VAL A 52 -10.35 -2.25 27.94
N ALA A 53 -11.66 -1.99 27.91
CA ALA A 53 -12.49 -1.88 29.11
C ALA A 53 -12.48 -3.18 29.93
N ASP A 54 -12.63 -4.34 29.29
CA ASP A 54 -12.59 -5.65 29.95
C ASP A 54 -11.25 -5.92 30.64
N ARG A 55 -10.13 -5.54 29.99
CA ARG A 55 -8.80 -5.68 30.57
C ARG A 55 -8.57 -4.72 31.74
N ALA A 56 -9.04 -3.48 31.63
CA ALA A 56 -8.98 -2.51 32.72
C ALA A 56 -9.82 -2.97 33.92
N ALA A 57 -11.06 -3.42 33.69
CA ALA A 57 -11.93 -3.99 34.72
C ALA A 57 -11.26 -5.19 35.41
N SER A 58 -10.71 -6.14 34.64
CA SER A 58 -9.95 -7.28 35.19
C SER A 58 -8.74 -6.84 36.01
N ALA A 59 -8.07 -5.75 35.64
CA ALA A 59 -6.94 -5.21 36.40
C ALA A 59 -7.40 -4.58 37.72
N PHE A 60 -8.50 -3.82 37.70
CA PHE A 60 -9.10 -3.21 38.88
C PHE A 60 -9.60 -4.27 39.88
N GLU A 61 -10.24 -5.34 39.41
CA GLU A 61 -10.68 -6.45 40.27
C GLU A 61 -9.50 -7.13 40.99
N ARG A 62 -8.39 -7.39 40.28
CA ARG A 62 -7.20 -7.97 40.89
C ARG A 62 -6.56 -7.03 41.91
N TYR A 63 -6.60 -5.72 41.66
CA TYR A 63 -6.14 -4.71 42.61
C TYR A 63 -6.99 -4.71 43.87
N ASP A 64 -8.32 -4.67 43.74
CA ASP A 64 -9.25 -4.68 44.87
C ASP A 64 -9.11 -5.98 45.69
N GLN A 65 -8.90 -7.12 45.04
CA GLN A 65 -8.63 -8.40 45.71
C GLN A 65 -7.32 -8.35 46.51
N ALA A 66 -6.25 -7.79 45.93
CA ALA A 66 -4.95 -7.67 46.57
C ALA A 66 -4.99 -6.70 47.77
N GLU A 67 -5.72 -5.59 47.64
CA GLU A 67 -5.99 -4.64 48.72
C GLU A 67 -6.73 -5.33 49.88
N ALA A 68 -7.78 -6.11 49.56
CA ALA A 68 -8.54 -6.87 50.55
C ALA A 68 -7.71 -7.95 51.27
N SER A 69 -6.76 -8.60 50.59
CA SER A 69 -5.85 -9.58 51.20
C SER A 69 -4.63 -8.96 51.90
N GLY A 70 -4.47 -7.63 51.85
CA GLY A 70 -3.30 -6.93 52.41
C GLY A 70 -1.99 -7.24 51.67
N THR A 71 -2.06 -7.82 50.48
CA THR A 71 -0.91 -8.10 49.63
C THR A 71 -0.65 -6.90 48.72
N LYS A 72 0.59 -6.43 48.66
CA LYS A 72 0.96 -5.34 47.75
C LYS A 72 0.69 -5.74 46.30
N PHE A 73 -0.23 -5.05 45.63
CA PHE A 73 -0.48 -5.25 44.21
C PHE A 73 0.72 -4.72 43.41
N GLU A 74 1.44 -5.61 42.75
CA GLU A 74 2.42 -5.23 41.73
C GLU A 74 1.85 -5.59 40.36
N ILE A 75 1.79 -4.61 39.45
CA ILE A 75 1.53 -4.83 38.03
C ILE A 75 2.72 -5.61 37.48
N THR A 76 2.72 -6.91 37.74
CA THR A 76 3.66 -7.83 37.14
C THR A 76 3.34 -7.81 35.66
N ARG A 77 4.23 -7.20 34.85
CA ARG A 77 4.32 -7.55 33.43
C ARG A 77 4.21 -9.07 33.39
N PRO A 78 3.32 -9.64 32.54
CA PRO A 78 3.12 -11.09 32.51
C PRO A 78 4.51 -11.70 32.49
N LEU A 79 4.84 -12.45 33.56
CA LEU A 79 6.17 -13.05 33.72
C LEU A 79 6.47 -13.68 32.38
N SER A 80 7.55 -13.23 31.73
CA SER A 80 7.95 -13.80 30.44
C SER A 80 7.85 -15.30 30.59
N PRO A 81 7.10 -15.99 29.70
CA PRO A 81 6.78 -17.40 29.90
C PRO A 81 8.08 -18.11 30.23
N ALA A 82 8.06 -18.93 31.29
CA ALA A 82 9.25 -19.58 31.81
C ALA A 82 10.09 -20.10 30.62
N PRO A 83 11.41 -19.82 30.60
CA PRO A 83 12.24 -20.14 29.45
C PRO A 83 12.00 -21.60 29.07
N ARG A 84 11.57 -21.82 27.83
CA ARG A 84 11.25 -23.17 27.37
C ARG A 84 12.49 -24.05 27.56
N PRO A 85 12.34 -25.27 28.10
CA PRO A 85 13.48 -26.17 28.27
C PRO A 85 14.19 -26.32 26.93
N VAL A 86 15.50 -26.13 26.93
CA VAL A 86 16.31 -26.19 25.70
C VAL A 86 16.34 -27.63 25.21
N ALA A 87 15.71 -27.89 24.06
CA ALA A 87 15.70 -29.21 23.45
C ALA A 87 17.13 -29.68 23.14
N ARG A 88 17.49 -30.88 23.62
CA ARG A 88 18.76 -31.56 23.34
C ARG A 88 18.54 -32.64 22.30
N TYR A 89 19.53 -32.83 21.44
CA TYR A 89 19.49 -33.79 20.34
C TYR A 89 20.68 -34.75 20.45
N GLU A 90 20.39 -36.04 20.37
CA GLU A 90 21.37 -37.11 20.46
C GLU A 90 21.79 -37.59 19.08
N TYR A 91 23.10 -37.58 18.81
CA TYR A 91 23.68 -38.13 17.59
C TYR A 91 25.13 -38.54 17.81
N ALA A 92 25.54 -39.69 17.28
CA ALA A 92 26.88 -40.26 17.44
C ALA A 92 27.37 -40.33 18.90
N GLY A 93 26.46 -40.65 19.83
CA GLY A 93 26.76 -40.75 21.26
C GLY A 93 26.94 -39.41 21.99
N ARG A 94 26.62 -38.28 21.36
CA ARG A 94 26.68 -36.94 21.97
C ARG A 94 25.28 -36.36 22.08
N SER A 95 24.94 -35.84 23.26
CA SER A 95 23.71 -35.08 23.52
C SER A 95 24.04 -33.60 23.62
N MET A 96 23.80 -32.83 22.55
CA MET A 96 24.12 -31.39 22.50
C MET A 96 22.88 -30.56 22.13
N THR A 97 22.94 -29.26 22.41
CA THR A 97 21.90 -28.29 21.98
C THR A 97 22.08 -27.90 20.52
N LEU A 98 21.05 -27.33 19.87
CA LEU A 98 21.17 -26.86 18.47
C LEU A 98 22.29 -25.82 18.25
N PRO A 99 22.53 -24.84 19.15
CA PRO A 99 23.68 -23.95 19.07
C PRO A 99 25.02 -24.69 19.09
N GLU A 100 25.17 -25.64 20.01
CA GLU A 100 26.38 -26.47 20.11
C GLU A 100 26.61 -27.31 18.85
N TRP A 101 25.55 -27.93 18.30
CA TRP A 101 25.63 -28.66 17.03
C TRP A 101 25.98 -27.77 15.85
N ALA A 102 25.48 -26.53 15.83
CA ALA A 102 25.80 -25.54 14.80
C ALA A 102 27.29 -25.14 14.82
N GLU A 103 27.86 -24.97 16.01
CA GLU A 103 29.29 -24.72 16.17
C GLU A 103 30.13 -25.94 15.78
N PHE A 104 29.73 -27.14 16.24
CA PHE A 104 30.44 -28.38 15.95
C PHE A 104 30.49 -28.71 14.45
N THR A 105 29.40 -28.47 13.72
CA THR A 105 29.30 -28.78 12.28
C THR A 105 29.62 -27.60 11.37
N SER A 106 29.84 -26.41 11.94
CA SER A 106 29.96 -25.15 11.19
C SER A 106 28.73 -24.82 10.31
N ILE A 107 27.55 -25.31 10.68
CA ILE A 107 26.27 -25.05 10.00
C ILE A 107 25.46 -24.06 10.83
N LYS A 108 24.89 -23.03 10.22
CA LYS A 108 24.06 -22.06 10.96
C LYS A 108 22.88 -22.73 11.66
N ILE A 109 22.58 -22.33 12.90
CA ILE A 109 21.46 -22.83 13.72
C ILE A 109 20.13 -22.80 12.94
N ASN A 110 19.86 -21.68 12.25
CA ASN A 110 18.64 -21.53 11.45
C ASN A 110 18.56 -22.52 10.28
N THR A 111 19.71 -22.94 9.72
CA THR A 111 19.75 -23.96 8.68
C THR A 111 19.39 -25.33 9.26
N ILE A 112 19.94 -25.69 10.42
CA ILE A 112 19.61 -26.96 11.10
C ILE A 112 18.12 -26.99 11.47
N ARG A 113 17.60 -25.91 12.08
CA ARG A 113 16.16 -25.77 12.38
C ARG A 113 15.30 -25.90 11.13
N SER A 114 15.61 -25.14 10.08
CA SER A 114 14.83 -25.21 8.83
C SER A 114 14.85 -26.60 8.20
N ARG A 115 15.93 -27.38 8.35
CA ARG A 115 16.00 -28.77 7.90
C ARG A 115 15.07 -29.67 8.75
N LEU A 116 15.10 -29.53 10.07
CA LEU A 116 14.20 -30.26 11.00
C LEU A 116 12.72 -29.92 10.77
N ASP A 117 12.39 -28.63 10.64
CA ASP A 117 11.01 -28.16 10.37
C ASP A 117 10.48 -28.66 9.02
N SER A 118 11.39 -28.96 8.08
CA SER A 118 11.04 -29.59 6.80
C SER A 118 10.84 -31.11 6.91
N GLY A 119 10.80 -31.67 8.12
CA GLY A 119 10.61 -33.09 8.41
C GLY A 119 11.83 -33.97 8.16
N ARG A 120 13.05 -33.41 8.18
CA ARG A 120 14.29 -34.17 7.98
C ARG A 120 14.75 -34.85 9.26
N SER A 121 15.46 -35.97 9.11
CA SER A 121 16.14 -36.61 10.24
C SER A 121 17.22 -35.67 10.79
N PHE A 122 17.53 -35.83 12.07
CA PHE A 122 18.56 -35.02 12.72
C PHE A 122 19.94 -35.21 12.06
N GLU A 123 20.27 -36.45 11.67
CA GLU A 123 21.50 -36.80 10.93
C GLU A 123 21.63 -36.03 9.60
N GLU A 124 20.58 -36.02 8.77
CA GLU A 124 20.57 -35.25 7.51
C GLU A 124 20.61 -33.74 7.79
N ALA A 125 20.03 -33.30 8.91
CA ALA A 125 19.99 -31.89 9.29
C ALA A 125 21.38 -31.32 9.64
N ILE A 126 22.28 -32.13 10.19
CA ILE A 126 23.63 -31.73 10.61
C ILE A 126 24.72 -32.05 9.57
N ASP A 127 24.38 -32.70 8.45
CA ASP A 127 25.33 -32.97 7.38
C ASP A 127 25.74 -31.68 6.63
N PRO A 128 27.03 -31.29 6.63
CA PRO A 128 27.51 -30.12 5.90
C PRO A 128 27.47 -30.30 4.37
N ALA A 129 27.56 -31.54 3.88
CA ALA A 129 27.50 -31.84 2.45
C ALA A 129 26.07 -31.76 1.88
N PHE A 130 25.06 -31.59 2.73
CA PHE A 130 23.67 -31.53 2.32
C PHE A 130 23.40 -30.34 1.38
N LYS A 131 23.12 -30.67 0.11
CA LYS A 131 22.65 -29.71 -0.89
C LYS A 131 21.13 -29.65 -0.84
N PRO A 132 20.52 -28.49 -0.55
CA PRO A 132 19.06 -28.38 -0.59
C PRO A 132 18.57 -28.72 -1.99
N LYS A 133 17.57 -29.60 -2.08
CA LYS A 133 16.82 -29.78 -3.33
C LYS A 133 16.32 -28.39 -3.75
N PRO A 134 16.40 -28.02 -5.04
CA PRO A 134 15.89 -26.74 -5.51
C PRO A 134 14.45 -26.59 -5.01
N ARG A 135 14.17 -25.47 -4.33
CA ARG A 135 12.86 -25.21 -3.73
C ARG A 135 11.79 -25.38 -4.80
N ARG A 136 11.01 -26.46 -4.71
CA ARG A 136 9.80 -26.64 -5.50
C ARG A 136 8.69 -25.95 -4.73
N PHE A 137 8.34 -24.73 -5.14
CA PHE A 137 7.18 -24.05 -4.56
C PHE A 137 5.94 -24.87 -4.94
N ASN A 138 5.29 -25.49 -3.95
CA ASN A 138 4.14 -26.39 -4.13
C ASN A 138 4.40 -27.58 -5.09
N GLY A 139 5.60 -28.18 -5.04
CA GLY A 139 5.96 -29.30 -5.90
C GLY A 139 6.18 -28.94 -7.38
N ARG A 140 5.91 -27.69 -7.78
CA ARG A 140 6.09 -27.20 -9.14
C ARG A 140 7.55 -26.83 -9.37
N PRO A 141 8.16 -27.23 -10.50
CA PRO A 141 9.47 -26.70 -10.89
C PRO A 141 9.39 -25.18 -10.94
N GLY A 142 10.42 -24.49 -10.46
CA GLY A 142 10.46 -23.02 -10.46
C GLY A 142 10.09 -22.48 -11.84
N ARG A 143 9.16 -21.52 -11.89
CA ARG A 143 8.72 -20.93 -13.16
C ARG A 143 9.93 -20.34 -13.87
N LYS A 144 10.18 -20.74 -15.11
CA LYS A 144 11.24 -20.14 -15.94
C LYS A 144 10.99 -18.62 -15.97
N PRO A 145 12.04 -17.78 -15.83
CA PRO A 145 11.87 -16.34 -15.85
C PRO A 145 11.24 -15.92 -17.17
N GLN A 146 10.20 -15.09 -17.10
CA GLN A 146 9.53 -14.56 -18.28
C GLN A 146 10.49 -13.61 -19.03
N ARG A 147 10.62 -13.81 -20.33
CA ARG A 147 11.40 -12.94 -21.22
C ARG A 147 10.48 -11.86 -21.78
N HIS A 148 11.01 -10.65 -21.87
CA HIS A 148 10.32 -9.50 -22.40
C HIS A 148 11.15 -8.87 -23.52
N THR A 149 10.49 -8.59 -24.64
CA THR A 149 11.10 -8.03 -25.84
C THR A 149 10.89 -6.53 -25.89
N VAL A 150 11.97 -5.76 -26.06
CA VAL A 150 11.94 -4.31 -26.30
C VAL A 150 12.92 -4.02 -27.43
N ASN A 151 12.49 -3.27 -28.44
CA ASN A 151 13.30 -2.92 -29.62
C ASN A 151 13.98 -4.15 -30.28
N GLY A 152 13.27 -5.28 -30.37
CA GLY A 152 13.77 -6.54 -30.96
C GLY A 152 14.70 -7.37 -30.06
N VAL A 153 15.07 -6.89 -28.87
CA VAL A 153 15.96 -7.59 -27.93
C VAL A 153 15.12 -8.26 -26.84
N SER A 154 15.30 -9.58 -26.63
CA SER A 154 14.55 -10.36 -25.65
C SER A 154 15.38 -10.69 -24.40
N LYS A 155 15.09 -10.05 -23.27
CA LYS A 155 15.83 -10.21 -22.00
C LYS A 155 14.88 -10.48 -20.83
N THR A 156 15.42 -10.97 -19.71
CA THR A 156 14.64 -11.11 -18.46
C THR A 156 14.46 -9.75 -17.78
N LEU A 157 13.47 -9.63 -16.88
CA LEU A 157 13.28 -8.39 -16.12
C LEU A 157 14.49 -8.00 -15.28
N SER A 158 15.23 -8.98 -14.74
CA SER A 158 16.45 -8.72 -13.97
C SER A 158 17.56 -8.17 -14.85
N GLU A 159 17.72 -8.70 -16.06
CA GLU A 159 18.68 -8.17 -17.04
C GLU A 159 18.32 -6.75 -17.48
N TRP A 160 17.04 -6.48 -17.77
CA TRP A 160 16.57 -5.13 -18.10
C TRP A 160 16.79 -4.14 -16.94
N ALA A 161 16.52 -4.59 -15.72
CA ALA A 161 16.80 -3.81 -14.51
C ALA A 161 18.28 -3.45 -14.37
N VAL A 162 19.20 -4.38 -14.65
CA VAL A 162 20.64 -4.09 -14.59
C VAL A 162 21.06 -3.11 -15.70
N ILE A 163 20.58 -3.30 -16.93
CA ILE A 163 20.95 -2.45 -18.08
C ILE A 163 20.53 -1.00 -17.87
N TYR A 164 19.33 -0.77 -17.34
CA TYR A 164 18.78 0.56 -17.11
C TYR A 164 19.01 1.06 -15.67
N ASP A 165 19.78 0.32 -14.86
CA ASP A 165 20.04 0.58 -13.43
C ASP A 165 18.77 0.89 -12.62
N VAL A 166 17.79 0.01 -12.76
CA VAL A 166 16.47 0.09 -12.14
C VAL A 166 16.33 -0.98 -11.07
N ASN A 167 15.68 -0.64 -9.96
CA ASN A 167 15.28 -1.67 -9.02
C ASN A 167 14.29 -2.65 -9.68
N HIS A 168 14.70 -3.93 -9.80
CA HIS A 168 13.88 -5.01 -10.34
C HIS A 168 12.47 -5.07 -9.72
N ARG A 169 12.35 -4.81 -8.40
CA ARG A 169 11.06 -4.82 -7.71
C ARG A 169 10.13 -3.72 -8.20
N SER A 170 10.67 -2.52 -8.44
CA SER A 170 9.92 -1.39 -8.99
C SER A 170 9.46 -1.67 -10.41
N LEU A 171 10.33 -2.24 -11.25
CA LEU A 171 9.99 -2.64 -12.61
C LEU A 171 8.88 -3.71 -12.63
N ALA A 172 8.98 -4.74 -11.78
CA ALA A 172 7.97 -5.78 -11.64
C ALA A 172 6.64 -5.27 -11.06
N GLN A 173 6.66 -4.25 -10.20
CA GLN A 173 5.45 -3.61 -9.69
C GLN A 173 4.72 -2.84 -10.80
N ARG A 174 5.44 -2.09 -11.63
CA ARG A 174 4.89 -1.33 -12.77
C ARG A 174 4.19 -2.24 -13.78
N LEU A 175 4.81 -3.39 -14.11
CA LEU A 175 4.19 -4.38 -15.00
C LEU A 175 2.93 -5.00 -14.38
N ARG A 176 2.92 -5.24 -13.06
CA ARG A 176 1.71 -5.72 -12.35
C ARG A 176 0.58 -4.69 -12.34
N GLN A 177 0.90 -3.41 -12.43
CA GLN A 177 -0.06 -2.32 -12.60
C GLN A 177 -0.54 -2.17 -14.06
N GLY A 178 -0.16 -3.08 -14.95
CA GLY A 178 -0.56 -3.08 -16.35
C GLY A 178 0.23 -2.12 -17.23
N GLN A 179 1.35 -1.58 -16.77
CA GLN A 179 2.22 -0.78 -17.63
C GLN A 179 2.98 -1.68 -18.61
N THR A 180 3.20 -1.21 -19.85
CA THR A 180 4.11 -1.87 -20.78
C THR A 180 5.55 -1.78 -20.26
N LEU A 181 6.41 -2.73 -20.65
CA LEU A 181 7.82 -2.70 -20.26
C LEU A 181 8.52 -1.43 -20.78
N GLU A 182 8.22 -1.04 -22.02
CA GLU A 182 8.72 0.18 -22.65
C GLU A 182 8.39 1.42 -21.83
N HIS A 183 7.13 1.55 -21.41
CA HIS A 183 6.70 2.64 -20.54
C HIS A 183 7.38 2.57 -19.17
N ALA A 184 7.45 1.39 -18.56
CA ALA A 184 8.06 1.21 -17.25
C ALA A 184 9.57 1.57 -17.25
N LEU A 185 10.25 1.42 -18.39
CA LEU A 185 11.65 1.81 -18.60
C LEU A 185 11.85 3.27 -19.03
N ALA A 186 10.83 3.94 -19.54
CA ALA A 186 10.93 5.36 -19.90
C ALA A 186 10.78 6.29 -18.67
N HIS A 187 10.00 5.89 -17.65
CA HIS A 187 9.68 6.69 -16.46
C HIS A 187 10.74 6.67 -15.35
N LEU A 188 12.01 6.50 -15.71
CA LEU A 188 13.11 6.52 -14.75
C LEU A 188 13.63 7.94 -14.58
N SER A 189 12.74 8.75 -14.01
CA SER A 189 13.05 10.07 -13.47
C SER A 189 13.88 9.92 -12.19
N SER A 190 15.17 9.65 -12.34
CA SER A 190 16.14 9.91 -11.26
C SER A 190 17.51 10.15 -11.85
N GLY A 191 17.71 11.39 -12.32
CA GLY A 191 18.99 12.07 -12.39
C GLY A 191 20.10 11.36 -13.17
N LYS A 192 20.37 11.88 -14.38
CA LYS A 192 21.61 11.72 -15.18
C LYS A 192 21.68 10.64 -16.27
N ARG A 193 20.62 9.92 -16.65
CA ARG A 193 20.74 8.91 -17.73
C ARG A 193 19.75 9.07 -18.86
N ALA A 194 20.26 8.88 -20.08
CA ALA A 194 19.59 9.06 -21.35
C ALA A 194 18.21 8.40 -21.34
N GLY A 195 17.17 9.19 -21.68
CA GLY A 195 15.83 8.65 -21.85
C GLY A 195 15.86 7.49 -22.85
N LEU A 196 15.10 6.43 -22.57
CA LEU A 196 14.97 5.31 -23.49
C LEU A 196 14.54 5.84 -24.87
N LEU A 197 15.37 5.58 -25.88
CA LEU A 197 15.04 5.90 -27.27
C LEU A 197 14.16 4.79 -27.83
N HIS A 198 13.08 5.21 -28.48
CA HIS A 198 12.14 4.32 -29.14
C HIS A 198 12.24 4.54 -30.65
N THR A 199 12.60 3.46 -31.36
CA THR A 199 12.75 3.49 -32.82
C THR A 199 11.42 3.15 -33.47
N VAL A 200 10.84 4.11 -34.19
CA VAL A 200 9.63 3.93 -35.01
C VAL A 200 9.94 4.50 -36.39
N ASP A 201 9.71 3.71 -37.44
CA ASP A 201 9.94 4.08 -38.85
C ASP A 201 11.35 4.65 -39.13
N GLY A 202 12.37 4.08 -38.48
CA GLY A 202 13.77 4.49 -38.66
C GLY A 202 14.19 5.74 -37.85
N MET A 203 13.28 6.37 -37.11
CA MET A 203 13.59 7.47 -36.20
C MET A 203 13.62 6.99 -34.75
N SER A 204 14.74 7.21 -34.06
CA SER A 204 14.90 6.91 -32.64
C SER A 204 14.73 8.19 -31.82
N LYS A 205 13.60 8.32 -31.11
CA LYS A 205 13.28 9.49 -30.28
C LYS A 205 12.81 9.07 -28.89
N THR A 206 13.00 9.93 -27.90
CA THR A 206 12.39 9.81 -26.58
C THR A 206 10.88 10.10 -26.63
N TYR A 207 10.13 9.77 -25.58
CA TYR A 207 8.71 10.12 -25.51
C TYR A 207 8.43 11.63 -25.55
N GLY A 208 9.33 12.46 -25.00
CA GLY A 208 9.23 13.92 -25.12
C GLY A 208 9.35 14.37 -26.57
N GLU A 209 10.41 13.93 -27.24
CA GLU A 209 10.65 14.25 -28.65
C GLU A 209 9.56 13.69 -29.59
N TRP A 210 8.95 12.55 -29.26
CA TRP A 210 7.79 12.02 -29.98
C TRP A 210 6.54 12.86 -29.75
N ALA A 211 6.29 13.32 -28.52
CA ALA A 211 5.17 14.21 -28.21
C ALA A 211 5.32 15.55 -28.94
N ASP A 212 6.52 16.12 -28.92
CA ASP A 212 6.87 17.37 -29.62
C ASP A 212 6.71 17.20 -31.14
N HIS A 213 7.20 16.09 -31.70
CA HIS A 213 7.06 15.77 -33.12
C HIS A 213 5.60 15.62 -33.56
N LEU A 214 4.73 15.14 -32.68
CA LEU A 214 3.29 15.00 -32.93
C LEU A 214 2.50 16.27 -32.59
N GLY A 215 3.13 17.29 -32.00
CA GLY A 215 2.45 18.51 -31.57
C GLY A 215 1.42 18.28 -30.46
N ILE A 216 1.66 17.30 -29.58
CA ILE A 216 0.82 17.00 -28.39
C ILE A 216 1.64 17.18 -27.12
N SER A 217 0.96 17.42 -25.99
CA SER A 217 1.66 17.43 -24.71
C SER A 217 2.21 16.03 -24.38
N TYR A 218 3.33 16.01 -23.68
CA TYR A 218 3.94 14.79 -23.16
C TYR A 218 2.93 13.93 -22.39
N ASP A 219 2.11 14.53 -21.53
CA ASP A 219 1.07 13.83 -20.77
C ASP A 219 -0.03 13.23 -21.66
N ALA A 220 -0.40 13.92 -22.74
CA ALA A 220 -1.36 13.39 -23.70
C ALA A 220 -0.79 12.18 -24.44
N PHE A 221 0.50 12.20 -24.79
CA PHE A 221 1.18 11.05 -25.38
C PHE A 221 1.24 9.85 -24.42
N LEU A 222 1.59 10.09 -23.15
CA LEU A 222 1.58 9.04 -22.12
C LEU A 222 0.18 8.46 -21.88
N LYS A 223 -0.84 9.32 -21.87
CA LYS A 223 -2.22 8.88 -21.76
C LYS A 223 -2.60 7.95 -22.89
N ARG A 224 -2.17 8.21 -24.14
CA ARG A 224 -2.40 7.33 -25.29
C ARG A 224 -1.77 5.95 -25.15
N LEU A 225 -0.57 5.87 -24.55
CA LEU A 225 0.11 4.60 -24.30
C LEU A 225 -0.59 3.79 -23.20
N ARG A 226 -1.05 4.46 -22.14
CA ARG A 226 -1.77 3.82 -21.03
C ARG A 226 -3.18 3.39 -21.44
N ASP A 227 -3.89 4.23 -22.18
CA ASP A 227 -5.22 3.94 -22.69
C ASP A 227 -5.10 2.81 -23.72
N GLY A 228 -5.47 1.59 -23.35
CA GLY A 228 -5.43 0.43 -24.25
C GLY A 228 -4.08 -0.29 -24.35
N ASN A 229 -3.10 0.00 -23.49
CA ASN A 229 -1.82 -0.71 -23.41
C ASN A 229 -1.07 -0.77 -24.75
N ARG A 230 -1.09 0.34 -25.50
CA ARG A 230 -0.58 0.46 -26.87
C ARG A 230 0.94 0.56 -26.91
N THR A 231 1.52 0.16 -28.05
CA THR A 231 2.96 0.35 -28.30
C THR A 231 3.27 1.77 -28.76
N VAL A 232 4.55 2.17 -28.73
CA VAL A 232 4.99 3.49 -29.18
C VAL A 232 4.66 3.71 -30.65
N ALA A 233 4.85 2.69 -31.50
CA ALA A 233 4.53 2.76 -32.92
C ALA A 233 3.04 3.04 -33.16
N GLU A 234 2.15 2.35 -32.42
CA GLU A 234 0.70 2.59 -32.49
C GLU A 234 0.32 3.98 -32.00
N ALA A 235 0.94 4.47 -30.92
CA ALA A 235 0.67 5.81 -30.39
C ALA A 235 1.11 6.93 -31.35
N VAL A 236 2.19 6.69 -32.11
CA VAL A 236 2.67 7.60 -33.16
C VAL A 236 1.75 7.58 -34.38
N ALA A 237 1.27 6.41 -34.79
CA ALA A 237 0.33 6.26 -35.92
C ALA A 237 -1.01 6.99 -35.73
N MET A 238 -1.39 7.30 -34.47
CA MET A 238 -2.60 8.07 -34.16
C MET A 238 -2.52 9.55 -34.56
N GLY A 239 -1.31 10.08 -34.86
CA GLY A 239 -1.09 11.45 -35.31
C GLY A 239 -1.33 12.55 -34.26
N GLY A 240 -1.05 13.80 -34.64
CA GLY A 240 -1.27 14.98 -33.81
C GLY A 240 -2.75 15.34 -33.63
N PRO A 241 -3.08 16.37 -32.83
CA PRO A 241 -4.45 16.87 -32.77
C PRO A 241 -4.85 17.30 -34.19
N ARG A 242 -5.97 16.80 -34.71
CA ARG A 242 -6.62 17.46 -35.84
C ARG A 242 -6.81 18.90 -35.41
N GLN A 243 -6.12 19.84 -36.05
CA GLN A 243 -6.38 21.26 -35.79
C GLN A 243 -7.88 21.44 -35.96
N ARG A 244 -8.60 21.70 -34.85
CA ARG A 244 -9.94 22.26 -34.96
C ARG A 244 -9.70 23.56 -35.71
N SER A 245 -10.13 23.59 -36.97
CA SER A 245 -10.17 24.78 -37.79
C SER A 245 -10.63 25.91 -36.89
N ILE A 246 -9.74 26.87 -36.66
CA ILE A 246 -9.99 28.07 -35.85
C ILE A 246 -11.35 28.61 -36.32
N PRO A 247 -12.34 28.79 -35.44
CA PRO A 247 -13.58 29.46 -35.82
C PRO A 247 -13.18 30.79 -36.45
N ARG A 248 -13.54 30.98 -37.74
CA ARG A 248 -13.26 32.23 -38.45
C ARG A 248 -13.68 33.40 -37.55
N PRO A 249 -12.86 34.46 -37.45
CA PRO A 249 -13.25 35.65 -36.71
C PRO A 249 -14.59 36.14 -37.29
N MET A 250 -15.60 36.27 -36.42
CA MET A 250 -16.89 36.85 -36.77
C MET A 250 -16.69 38.32 -37.10
N THR A 251 -16.33 38.64 -38.34
CA THR A 251 -16.57 39.96 -38.91
C THR A 251 -18.03 39.99 -39.38
N SER A 252 -18.96 40.05 -38.43
CA SER A 252 -20.36 40.34 -38.72
C SER A 252 -20.51 41.85 -38.79
N THR A 253 -20.31 42.38 -39.98
CA THR A 253 -20.80 43.70 -40.38
C THR A 253 -22.30 43.75 -40.15
N GLN A 254 -22.70 44.74 -39.37
CA GLN A 254 -24.06 45.15 -39.07
C GLN A 254 -24.81 45.47 -40.38
N GLY A 255 -25.61 44.51 -40.86
CA GLY A 255 -26.55 44.70 -41.97
C GLY A 255 -27.95 44.88 -41.40
N VAL A 256 -28.37 46.15 -41.27
CA VAL A 256 -29.77 46.53 -41.05
C VAL A 256 -30.53 46.19 -42.33
N GLY A 257 -31.17 45.03 -42.35
CA GLY A 257 -32.19 44.67 -43.34
C GLY A 257 -33.55 45.03 -42.75
N HIS A 258 -34.19 46.04 -43.33
CA HIS A 258 -35.56 46.44 -43.00
C HIS A 258 -36.54 45.29 -43.19
N ASP A 259 -37.38 45.10 -42.17
CA ASP A 259 -38.78 44.68 -42.20
C ASP A 259 -39.20 43.72 -43.32
N LEU A 260 -39.05 42.43 -43.03
CA LEU A 260 -39.87 41.39 -43.66
C LEU A 260 -41.16 41.24 -42.87
N THR A 261 -42.25 41.41 -43.60
CA THR A 261 -43.66 41.25 -43.31
C THR A 261 -44.04 40.05 -42.44
N GLU A 262 -45.06 40.28 -41.62
CA GLU A 262 -45.85 39.32 -40.84
C GLU A 262 -46.20 38.05 -41.64
N SER A 263 -45.84 36.88 -41.12
CA SER A 263 -46.59 35.66 -41.43
C SER A 263 -46.81 34.83 -40.17
N SER A 264 -48.10 34.61 -39.97
CA SER A 264 -48.78 33.85 -38.93
C SER A 264 -48.48 32.35 -39.02
N GLY A 265 -48.47 31.66 -37.88
CA GLY A 265 -48.40 30.19 -37.80
C GLY A 265 -47.78 29.69 -36.50
N THR A 266 -48.41 29.90 -35.34
CA THR A 266 -49.23 28.89 -34.62
C THR A 266 -48.73 27.44 -34.62
N GLY A 267 -48.32 26.96 -33.44
CA GLY A 267 -48.65 25.60 -32.99
C GLY A 267 -47.52 24.73 -32.44
N GLY A 268 -47.62 24.39 -31.15
CA GLY A 268 -46.94 23.23 -30.53
C GLY A 268 -46.10 23.59 -29.30
N ARG A 269 -46.67 23.90 -28.12
CA ARG A 269 -47.07 22.94 -27.04
C ARG A 269 -46.03 21.83 -26.86
N SER A 270 -45.18 21.82 -25.83
CA SER A 270 -45.40 21.37 -24.42
C SER A 270 -44.08 20.67 -24.02
N ALA A 271 -43.57 20.52 -22.80
CA ALA A 271 -44.00 20.68 -21.41
C ALA A 271 -42.72 20.89 -20.56
N ALA A 272 -42.73 21.79 -19.58
CA ALA A 272 -42.79 21.51 -18.13
C ALA A 272 -41.82 20.44 -17.60
N ARG A 273 -40.90 20.85 -16.71
CA ARG A 273 -40.78 20.26 -15.37
C ARG A 273 -40.04 21.19 -14.41
N ASP A 274 -40.72 21.38 -13.28
CA ASP A 274 -40.41 22.21 -12.13
C ASP A 274 -39.03 21.98 -11.53
N ARG A 275 -38.40 23.07 -11.10
CA ARG A 275 -37.26 23.05 -10.19
C ARG A 275 -37.76 23.55 -8.85
N ALA A 276 -37.94 22.63 -7.91
CA ALA A 276 -38.28 22.97 -6.53
C ALA A 276 -37.09 23.70 -5.88
N GLU A 277 -37.37 24.89 -5.35
CA GLU A 277 -36.52 25.63 -4.42
C GLU A 277 -36.49 24.88 -3.09
N LEU A 278 -35.31 24.52 -2.61
CA LEU A 278 -35.11 23.99 -1.27
C LEU A 278 -34.62 25.15 -0.39
N GLU A 279 -35.53 25.72 0.42
CA GLU A 279 -35.19 26.57 1.55
C GLU A 279 -34.64 25.70 2.69
N PHE A 280 -33.42 26.01 3.16
CA PHE A 280 -32.88 25.44 4.38
C PHE A 280 -33.35 26.29 5.56
N SER A 281 -34.28 25.74 6.35
CA SER A 281 -34.70 26.30 7.63
C SER A 281 -33.61 26.09 8.66
N GLU A 282 -32.99 27.19 9.06
CA GLU A 282 -32.19 27.33 10.27
C GLU A 282 -33.09 27.13 11.50
N LYS A 283 -32.68 26.28 12.45
CA LYS A 283 -33.30 26.18 13.78
C LYS A 283 -32.22 26.28 14.87
N PRO A 284 -32.41 27.15 15.87
CA PRO A 284 -31.60 27.21 17.07
C PRO A 284 -32.29 26.46 18.22
N ASP A 285 -31.59 25.56 18.88
CA ASP A 285 -32.02 24.99 20.17
C ASP A 285 -30.90 25.30 21.18
N GLU A 286 -31.10 26.30 22.03
CA GLU A 286 -31.76 26.23 23.35
C GLU A 286 -30.73 26.01 24.45
N ALA A 287 -30.43 27.12 25.13
CA ALA A 287 -29.78 27.13 26.43
C ALA A 287 -30.84 26.85 27.51
N HIS A 288 -30.61 25.83 28.32
CA HIS A 288 -31.32 25.65 29.59
C HIS A 288 -30.33 25.29 30.70
N SER A 289 -30.31 26.22 31.67
CA SER A 289 -30.15 26.06 33.12
C SER A 289 -28.82 25.60 33.70
#